data_AF-A0A285I115-F1
#
_entry.id   AF-A0A285I115-F1
#
_cell.length_a   1.000
_cell.length_b   1.000
_cell.length_c   1.000
_cell.angle_alpha   90.00
_cell.angle_beta   90.00
_cell.angle_gamma   90.00
#
_symmetry.space_group_name_H-M   'P 1'
#
loop_
_entity.id
_entity.type
_entity.pdbx_description
1 polymer ?
#
loop_
_entity_poly.entity_id
_entity_poly.type
_entity_poly.pdbx_seq_one_letter_code
_entity_poly.pdbx_strand_id
1 'polypeptide(L)'
;MSRDVIGARQQDLPGQKTSDGLDDLDAAALAYAERAQDAPESERAALREQLTRLCLPFAGRLARRYRGRGETLEDIEQVARLGLVKAVDRYDPERGSFTAYAVITISGEIKRHFRDKTWGVHVPRRLQDLSLEVGHAMMVMTSMLSRTPTAAEIAERLHIEVGSVLEAMESSAGYAPSSLNAPMGGEGAAEFGDLIGDVDNDLELVDDKVTVADLLMRLPARERRMLALRFYGNRTQAEIAAELGISQMHVSRLLTRALTWLREAMLSDVPPRWEGAESRPERSPMEVVTTREGGVVLARVRGEVDRDTAERLRLGLRHAIGMAGDETVLIDLSGVPLLDAAGIAVLVDAASAASVAEVKLRLSGAQPYVSGILAVTGLSNLMI
;
A
#
# COMPACT_ATOMS: atom_id res chain seq x y z
N MET A 1 -10.02 -58.77 -51.91
CA MET A 1 -11.26 -58.77 -51.10
C MET A 1 -11.57 -57.31 -50.76
N SER A 2 -12.03 -56.50 -51.70
CA SER A 2 -13.41 -56.41 -52.20
C SER A 2 -14.41 -56.06 -51.10
N ARG A 3 -14.72 -54.77 -51.00
CA ARG A 3 -16.10 -54.28 -51.06
C ARG A 3 -16.10 -52.81 -51.49
N ASP A 4 -16.41 -52.64 -52.77
CA ASP A 4 -16.94 -51.42 -53.40
C ASP A 4 -18.31 -51.02 -52.80
N VAL A 5 -18.84 -49.90 -53.33
CA VAL A 5 -20.24 -49.38 -53.33
C VAL A 5 -20.34 -48.16 -52.38
N ILE A 6 -20.54 -46.88 -52.75
CA ILE A 6 -21.09 -46.06 -53.87
C ILE A 6 -20.53 -44.63 -53.62
N GLY A 7 -20.13 -43.74 -54.53
CA GLY A 7 -20.62 -43.46 -55.88
C GLY A 7 -21.55 -42.24 -55.91
N ALA A 8 -21.06 -41.01 -55.72
CA ALA A 8 -21.69 -39.81 -56.31
C ALA A 8 -20.75 -38.58 -56.27
N ARG A 9 -20.19 -38.24 -57.42
CA ARG A 9 -19.75 -36.89 -57.76
C ARG A 9 -20.97 -35.97 -57.68
N GLN A 10 -20.83 -34.80 -57.07
CA GLN A 10 -21.70 -33.67 -57.39
C GLN A 10 -20.82 -32.47 -57.73
N GLN A 11 -20.97 -32.06 -58.98
CA GLN A 11 -20.30 -30.98 -59.68
C GLN A 11 -20.77 -29.61 -59.19
N ASP A 12 -19.96 -28.62 -59.53
CA ASP A 12 -20.08 -27.17 -59.32
C ASP A 12 -21.43 -26.50 -59.68
N LEU A 13 -21.61 -25.33 -59.02
CA LEU A 13 -22.35 -24.08 -59.35
C LEU A 13 -23.83 -23.92 -58.92
N PRO A 14 -24.35 -22.67 -58.73
CA PRO A 14 -23.70 -21.37 -58.48
C PRO A 14 -24.28 -20.59 -57.27
N GLY A 15 -23.59 -19.52 -56.87
CA GLY A 15 -24.08 -18.54 -55.90
C GLY A 15 -25.25 -17.71 -56.44
N GLN A 16 -26.42 -17.85 -55.81
CA GLN A 16 -27.58 -16.95 -55.92
C GLN A 16 -28.46 -17.18 -54.68
N LYS A 17 -28.94 -16.09 -54.06
CA LYS A 17 -29.95 -15.97 -52.96
C LYS A 17 -29.53 -15.15 -51.72
N THR A 18 -28.75 -14.10 -51.89
CA THR A 18 -28.67 -13.01 -50.87
C THR A 18 -29.13 -11.64 -51.39
N SER A 19 -29.31 -11.45 -52.71
CA SER A 19 -29.76 -10.17 -53.29
C SER A 19 -31.26 -9.91 -53.10
N ASP A 20 -32.09 -10.94 -53.33
CA ASP A 20 -33.57 -10.84 -53.33
C ASP A 20 -34.13 -10.15 -52.07
N GLY A 21 -33.64 -10.55 -50.89
CA GLY A 21 -34.12 -10.00 -49.61
C GLY A 21 -33.53 -8.65 -49.19
N LEU A 22 -32.53 -8.12 -49.90
CA LEU A 22 -32.02 -6.75 -49.70
C LEU A 22 -32.75 -5.76 -50.62
N ASP A 23 -32.97 -6.16 -51.86
CA ASP A 23 -33.73 -5.39 -52.85
C ASP A 23 -35.17 -5.15 -52.36
N ASP A 24 -35.79 -6.13 -51.70
CA ASP A 24 -37.10 -6.00 -51.03
C ASP A 24 -37.11 -4.96 -49.90
N LEU A 25 -36.01 -4.81 -49.16
CA LEU A 25 -35.91 -3.84 -48.07
C LEU A 25 -35.72 -2.42 -48.59
N ASP A 26 -34.95 -2.24 -49.67
CA ASP A 26 -34.79 -0.95 -50.33
C ASP A 26 -36.11 -0.48 -50.95
N ALA A 27 -36.86 -1.37 -51.61
CA ALA A 27 -38.20 -1.07 -52.12
C ALA A 27 -39.17 -0.67 -50.98
N ALA A 28 -39.15 -1.41 -49.86
CA ALA A 28 -39.98 -1.07 -48.70
C ALA A 28 -39.61 0.28 -48.08
N ALA A 29 -38.32 0.63 -48.03
CA ALA A 29 -37.84 1.90 -47.51
C ALA A 29 -38.21 3.09 -48.43
N LEU A 30 -38.17 2.90 -49.75
CA LEU A 30 -38.66 3.89 -50.72
C LEU A 30 -40.17 4.12 -50.55
N ALA A 31 -40.96 3.04 -50.47
CA ALA A 31 -42.40 3.14 -50.24
C ALA A 31 -42.75 3.81 -48.90
N TYR A 32 -41.94 3.56 -47.85
CA TYR A 32 -42.04 4.28 -46.59
C TYR A 32 -41.79 5.77 -46.78
N ALA A 33 -40.69 6.15 -47.44
CA ALA A 33 -40.30 7.55 -47.61
C ALA A 33 -41.36 8.35 -48.40
N GLU A 34 -41.91 7.77 -49.47
CA GLU A 34 -42.98 8.37 -50.27
C GLU A 34 -44.25 8.58 -49.44
N ARG A 35 -44.70 7.56 -48.70
CA ARG A 35 -45.91 7.64 -47.88
C ARG A 35 -45.75 8.53 -46.65
N ALA A 36 -44.54 8.64 -46.11
CA ALA A 36 -44.26 9.40 -44.89
C ALA A 36 -44.21 10.91 -45.10
N GLN A 37 -43.96 11.39 -46.34
CA GLN A 37 -43.82 12.82 -46.65
C GLN A 37 -45.08 13.63 -46.32
N ASP A 38 -46.25 13.13 -46.73
CA ASP A 38 -47.53 13.82 -46.54
C ASP A 38 -48.40 13.21 -45.42
N ALA A 39 -47.91 12.17 -44.74
CA ALA A 39 -48.66 11.50 -43.70
C ALA A 39 -48.76 12.34 -42.41
N PRO A 40 -49.91 12.31 -41.71
CA PRO A 40 -50.04 12.85 -40.36
C PRO A 40 -49.12 12.09 -39.38
N GLU A 41 -48.77 12.73 -38.27
CA GLU A 41 -47.77 12.21 -37.31
C GLU A 41 -48.06 10.78 -36.83
N SER A 42 -49.33 10.47 -36.55
CA SER A 42 -49.76 9.14 -36.10
C SER A 42 -49.56 8.06 -37.18
N GLU A 43 -49.82 8.38 -38.44
CA GLU A 43 -49.61 7.46 -39.55
C GLU A 43 -48.12 7.31 -39.86
N ARG A 44 -47.34 8.41 -39.78
CA ARG A 44 -45.88 8.35 -39.94
C ARG A 44 -45.23 7.46 -38.87
N ALA A 45 -45.69 7.55 -37.63
CA ALA A 45 -45.23 6.68 -36.54
C ALA A 45 -45.54 5.20 -36.82
N ALA A 46 -46.74 4.89 -37.32
CA ALA A 46 -47.12 3.51 -37.67
C ALA A 46 -46.30 2.98 -38.86
N LEU A 47 -46.08 3.79 -39.89
CA LEU A 47 -45.25 3.46 -41.06
C LEU A 47 -43.78 3.21 -40.66
N ARG A 48 -43.23 4.07 -39.80
CA ARG A 48 -41.90 3.92 -39.22
C ARG A 48 -41.77 2.61 -38.46
N GLU A 49 -42.75 2.29 -37.62
CA GLU A 49 -42.76 1.05 -36.85
C GLU A 49 -42.83 -0.18 -37.78
N GLN A 50 -43.67 -0.12 -38.82
CA GLN A 50 -43.79 -1.19 -39.82
C GLN A 50 -42.46 -1.44 -40.54
N LEU A 51 -41.80 -0.38 -41.05
CA LEU A 51 -40.50 -0.52 -41.70
C LEU A 51 -39.44 -1.04 -40.73
N THR A 52 -39.42 -0.54 -39.49
CA THR A 52 -38.49 -0.99 -38.46
C THR A 52 -38.66 -2.48 -38.19
N ARG A 53 -39.90 -2.96 -37.98
CA ARG A 53 -40.19 -4.38 -37.75
C ARG A 53 -39.75 -5.26 -38.91
N LEU A 54 -40.03 -4.83 -40.14
CA LEU A 54 -39.60 -5.54 -41.35
C LEU A 54 -38.07 -5.69 -41.41
N CYS A 55 -37.34 -4.68 -40.97
CA CYS A 55 -35.88 -4.65 -41.00
C CYS A 55 -35.20 -5.30 -39.78
N LEU A 56 -35.93 -5.74 -38.74
CA LEU A 56 -35.34 -6.36 -37.53
C LEU A 56 -34.43 -7.57 -37.84
N PRO A 57 -34.82 -8.53 -38.70
CA PRO A 57 -33.94 -9.65 -39.04
C PRO A 57 -32.65 -9.22 -39.73
N PHE A 58 -32.68 -8.12 -40.49
CA PHE A 58 -31.50 -7.55 -41.13
C PHE A 58 -30.50 -7.00 -40.10
N ALA A 59 -30.97 -6.26 -39.09
CA ALA A 59 -30.14 -5.81 -37.99
C ALA A 59 -29.53 -6.98 -37.20
N GLY A 60 -30.31 -8.04 -36.95
CA GLY A 60 -29.82 -9.26 -36.29
C GLY A 60 -28.72 -9.98 -37.09
N ARG A 61 -28.84 -10.03 -38.43
CA ARG A 61 -27.77 -10.58 -39.29
C ARG A 61 -26.48 -9.76 -39.22
N LEU A 62 -26.57 -8.44 -39.06
CA LEU A 62 -25.40 -7.57 -38.88
C LEU A 62 -24.75 -7.79 -37.51
N ALA A 63 -25.56 -7.86 -36.44
CA ALA A 63 -25.09 -8.12 -35.08
C ALA A 63 -24.28 -9.42 -34.96
N ARG A 64 -24.72 -10.50 -35.63
CA ARG A 64 -24.04 -11.82 -35.59
C ARG A 64 -22.58 -11.79 -36.05
N ARG A 65 -22.16 -10.81 -36.87
CA ARG A 65 -20.77 -10.63 -37.30
C ARG A 65 -19.84 -10.14 -36.18
N TYR A 66 -20.41 -9.72 -35.06
CA TYR A 66 -19.70 -9.21 -33.88
C TYR A 66 -19.77 -10.17 -32.69
N ARG A 67 -20.32 -11.39 -32.88
CA ARG A 67 -20.39 -12.41 -31.83
C ARG A 67 -18.99 -12.81 -31.36
N GLY A 68 -18.86 -13.13 -30.07
CA GLY A 68 -17.61 -13.63 -29.48
C GLY A 68 -16.60 -12.53 -29.15
N ARG A 69 -17.03 -11.27 -29.12
CA ARG A 69 -16.21 -10.12 -28.72
C ARG A 69 -16.62 -9.63 -27.33
N GLY A 70 -16.64 -10.51 -26.33
CA GLY A 70 -16.86 -10.20 -24.89
C GLY A 70 -18.21 -9.62 -24.46
N GLU A 71 -19.08 -9.20 -25.37
CA GLU A 71 -20.49 -8.86 -25.07
C GLU A 71 -21.43 -10.00 -25.45
N THR A 72 -22.59 -10.07 -24.80
CA THR A 72 -23.62 -11.04 -25.14
C THR A 72 -24.21 -10.74 -26.52
N LEU A 73 -24.63 -11.78 -27.25
CA LEU A 73 -25.26 -11.58 -28.55
C LEU A 73 -26.55 -10.76 -28.44
N GLU A 74 -27.29 -10.92 -27.33
CA GLU A 74 -28.53 -10.18 -27.08
C GLU A 74 -28.26 -8.68 -26.96
N ASP A 75 -27.23 -8.28 -26.22
CA ASP A 75 -26.85 -6.87 -26.08
C ASP A 75 -26.42 -6.27 -27.43
N ILE A 76 -25.58 -6.99 -28.18
CA ILE A 76 -25.17 -6.56 -29.53
C ILE A 76 -26.39 -6.43 -30.45
N GLU A 77 -27.35 -7.35 -30.38
CA GLU A 77 -28.59 -7.26 -31.15
C GLU A 77 -29.42 -6.04 -30.75
N GLN A 78 -29.51 -5.69 -29.47
CA GLN A 78 -30.21 -4.47 -29.03
C GLN A 78 -29.53 -3.20 -29.56
N VAL A 79 -28.20 -3.14 -29.52
CA VAL A 79 -27.44 -2.01 -30.09
C VAL A 79 -27.66 -1.93 -31.60
N ALA A 80 -27.69 -3.06 -32.30
CA ALA A 80 -27.97 -3.10 -33.73
C ALA A 80 -29.39 -2.60 -34.05
N ARG A 81 -30.39 -2.97 -33.24
CA ARG A 81 -31.77 -2.48 -33.35
C ARG A 81 -31.87 -0.99 -33.10
N LEU A 82 -31.14 -0.45 -32.11
CA LEU A 82 -31.04 1.00 -31.90
C LEU A 82 -30.44 1.71 -33.13
N GLY A 83 -29.39 1.16 -33.72
CA GLY A 83 -28.80 1.67 -34.95
C GLY A 83 -29.76 1.61 -36.15
N LEU A 84 -30.58 0.56 -36.24
CA LEU A 84 -31.61 0.43 -37.26
C LEU A 84 -32.67 1.54 -37.12
N VAL A 85 -33.15 1.80 -35.90
CA VAL A 85 -34.12 2.88 -35.65
C VAL A 85 -33.55 4.22 -36.10
N LYS A 86 -32.28 4.51 -35.76
CA LYS A 86 -31.58 5.72 -36.21
C LYS A 86 -31.45 5.80 -37.74
N ALA A 87 -31.24 4.65 -38.40
CA ALA A 87 -31.14 4.58 -39.86
C ALA A 87 -32.49 4.87 -40.51
N VAL A 88 -33.59 4.29 -40.00
CA VAL A 88 -34.96 4.55 -40.48
C VAL A 88 -35.32 6.03 -40.30
N ASP A 89 -35.00 6.62 -39.14
CA ASP A 89 -35.35 8.01 -38.82
C ASP A 89 -34.65 9.05 -39.70
N ARG A 90 -33.50 8.70 -40.27
CA ARG A 90 -32.63 9.63 -41.02
C ARG A 90 -32.42 9.20 -42.46
N TYR A 91 -33.18 8.21 -42.94
CA TYR A 91 -33.06 7.76 -44.31
C TYR A 91 -33.57 8.84 -45.27
N ASP A 92 -32.79 9.09 -46.31
CA ASP A 92 -33.07 10.03 -47.37
C ASP A 92 -32.95 9.28 -48.71
N PRO A 93 -34.05 9.04 -49.43
CA PRO A 93 -34.05 8.25 -50.66
C PRO A 93 -33.28 8.92 -51.80
N GLU A 94 -33.07 10.24 -51.75
CA GLU A 94 -32.29 10.96 -52.78
C GLU A 94 -30.79 10.66 -52.67
N ARG A 95 -30.33 10.15 -51.52
CA ARG A 95 -28.91 9.87 -51.24
C ARG A 95 -28.49 8.45 -51.58
N GLY A 96 -29.43 7.58 -51.96
CA GLY A 96 -29.16 6.21 -52.39
C GLY A 96 -29.88 5.15 -51.56
N SER A 97 -29.37 3.91 -51.62
CA SER A 97 -29.99 2.73 -51.01
C SER A 97 -30.07 2.81 -49.47
N PHE A 98 -31.23 2.41 -48.93
CA PHE A 98 -31.46 2.29 -47.49
C PHE A 98 -30.57 1.23 -46.89
N THR A 99 -30.46 0.06 -47.52
CA THR A 99 -29.66 -1.05 -46.99
C THR A 99 -28.19 -0.65 -46.87
N ALA A 100 -27.63 0.04 -47.88
CA ALA A 100 -26.26 0.56 -47.83
C ALA A 100 -26.06 1.55 -46.67
N TYR A 101 -26.98 2.50 -46.49
CA TYR A 101 -26.93 3.47 -45.39
C TYR A 101 -27.09 2.81 -44.02
N ALA A 102 -28.02 1.85 -43.90
CA ALA A 102 -28.31 1.13 -42.68
C ALA A 102 -27.12 0.26 -42.24
N VAL A 103 -26.40 -0.39 -43.18
CA VAL A 103 -25.17 -1.14 -42.85
C VAL A 103 -24.15 -0.25 -42.15
N ILE A 104 -23.91 0.95 -42.68
CA ILE A 104 -22.94 1.91 -42.12
C ILE A 104 -23.39 2.37 -40.73
N THR A 105 -24.67 2.76 -40.61
CA THR A 105 -25.23 3.28 -39.36
C THR A 105 -25.25 2.23 -38.26
N ILE A 106 -25.77 1.03 -38.54
CA ILE A 106 -25.85 -0.07 -37.58
C ILE A 106 -24.46 -0.51 -37.15
N SER A 107 -23.54 -0.71 -38.10
CA SER A 107 -22.16 -1.12 -37.78
C SER A 107 -21.44 -0.06 -36.96
N GLY A 108 -21.68 1.23 -37.24
CA GLY A 108 -21.12 2.35 -36.49
C GLY A 108 -21.60 2.39 -35.04
N GLU A 109 -22.89 2.14 -34.80
CA GLU A 109 -23.45 2.09 -33.44
C GLU A 109 -22.91 0.88 -32.65
N ILE A 110 -22.78 -0.29 -33.28
CA ILE A 110 -22.17 -1.47 -32.66
C ILE A 110 -20.70 -1.19 -32.29
N LYS A 111 -19.90 -0.63 -33.22
CA LYS A 111 -18.51 -0.27 -32.94
C LYS A 111 -18.38 0.76 -31.82
N ARG A 112 -19.26 1.77 -31.80
CA ARG A 112 -19.32 2.78 -30.74
C ARG A 112 -19.62 2.15 -29.38
N HIS A 113 -20.55 1.20 -29.31
CA HIS A 113 -20.86 0.50 -28.07
C HIS A 113 -19.64 -0.23 -27.51
N PHE A 114 -18.96 -1.02 -28.33
CA PHE A 114 -17.75 -1.73 -27.92
C PHE A 114 -16.63 -0.80 -27.43
N ARG A 115 -16.48 0.35 -28.08
CA ARG A 115 -15.50 1.37 -27.70
C ARG A 115 -15.83 2.04 -26.36
N ASP A 116 -17.10 2.40 -26.16
CA ASP A 116 -17.50 3.27 -25.05
C ASP A 116 -17.91 2.48 -23.79
N LYS A 117 -18.25 1.19 -23.90
CA LYS A 117 -18.90 0.42 -22.82
C LYS A 117 -18.21 -0.87 -22.39
N THR A 118 -17.34 -1.46 -23.21
CA THR A 118 -16.82 -2.80 -22.93
C THR A 118 -15.42 -2.81 -22.31
N TRP A 119 -14.68 -1.70 -22.34
CA TRP A 119 -13.30 -1.66 -21.82
C TRP A 119 -13.27 -1.52 -20.29
N GLY A 120 -12.69 -2.53 -19.62
CA GLY A 120 -12.48 -2.53 -18.17
C GLY A 120 -11.33 -1.65 -17.68
N VAL A 121 -10.45 -1.22 -18.59
CA VAL A 121 -9.31 -0.32 -18.33
C VAL A 121 -9.23 0.80 -19.34
N HIS A 122 -8.64 1.93 -18.96
CA HIS A 122 -8.50 3.08 -19.86
C HIS A 122 -7.42 2.81 -20.93
N VAL A 123 -7.84 2.59 -22.17
CA VAL A 123 -6.95 2.40 -23.34
C VAL A 123 -7.10 3.58 -24.29
N PRO A 124 -6.02 4.11 -24.91
CA PRO A 124 -6.12 5.18 -25.90
C PRO A 124 -7.04 4.85 -27.07
N ARG A 125 -7.82 5.84 -27.55
CA ARG A 125 -8.85 5.65 -28.60
C ARG A 125 -8.33 4.97 -29.87
N ARG A 126 -7.15 5.38 -30.35
CA ARG A 126 -6.51 4.80 -31.54
C ARG A 126 -6.31 3.29 -31.39
N LEU A 127 -5.92 2.82 -30.20
CA LEU A 127 -5.70 1.40 -29.93
C LEU A 127 -7.01 0.63 -29.81
N GLN A 128 -8.06 1.25 -29.26
CA GLN A 128 -9.38 0.63 -29.21
C GLN A 128 -9.94 0.36 -30.63
N ASP A 129 -9.86 1.37 -31.51
CA ASP A 129 -10.31 1.26 -32.89
C ASP A 129 -9.48 0.20 -33.65
N LEU A 130 -8.16 0.21 -33.47
CA LEU A 130 -7.26 -0.77 -34.08
C LEU A 130 -7.51 -2.21 -33.60
N SER A 131 -7.77 -2.40 -32.31
CA SER A 131 -8.09 -3.71 -31.72
C SER A 131 -9.36 -4.30 -32.32
N LEU A 132 -10.38 -3.48 -32.59
CA LEU A 132 -11.61 -3.91 -33.25
C LEU A 132 -11.36 -4.32 -34.71
N GLU A 133 -10.52 -3.57 -35.44
CA GLU A 133 -10.15 -3.88 -36.82
C GLU A 133 -9.32 -5.16 -36.93
N VAL A 134 -8.33 -5.33 -36.07
CA VAL A 134 -7.50 -6.53 -35.97
C VAL A 134 -8.35 -7.75 -35.62
N GLY A 135 -9.25 -7.65 -34.63
CA GLY A 135 -10.16 -8.73 -34.26
C GLY A 135 -11.12 -9.13 -35.38
N HIS A 136 -11.61 -8.16 -36.16
CA HIS A 136 -12.43 -8.44 -37.34
C HIS A 136 -11.63 -9.11 -38.46
N ALA A 137 -10.43 -8.62 -38.75
CA ALA A 137 -9.53 -9.23 -39.74
C ALA A 137 -9.19 -10.67 -39.37
N MET A 138 -8.85 -10.92 -38.10
CA MET A 138 -8.55 -12.26 -37.59
C MET A 138 -9.73 -13.21 -37.79
N MET A 139 -10.96 -12.80 -37.47
CA MET A 139 -12.16 -13.64 -37.67
C MET A 139 -12.38 -13.98 -39.15
N VAL A 140 -12.31 -12.99 -40.04
CA VAL A 140 -12.52 -13.17 -41.48
C VAL A 140 -11.45 -14.07 -42.09
N MET A 141 -10.18 -13.83 -41.74
CA MET A 141 -9.05 -14.61 -42.25
C MET A 141 -9.03 -16.02 -41.69
N THR A 142 -9.42 -16.24 -40.44
CA THR A 142 -9.53 -17.59 -39.87
C THR A 142 -10.53 -18.44 -40.65
N SER A 143 -11.67 -17.83 -41.02
CA SER A 143 -12.67 -18.48 -41.88
C SER A 143 -12.12 -18.80 -43.27
N MET A 144 -11.40 -17.87 -43.89
CA MET A 144 -10.84 -18.05 -45.24
C MET A 144 -9.68 -19.05 -45.30
N LEU A 145 -8.79 -19.03 -44.30
CA LEU A 145 -7.57 -19.84 -44.27
C LEU A 145 -7.78 -21.22 -43.64
N SER A 146 -8.92 -21.45 -42.97
CA SER A 146 -9.16 -22.64 -42.14
C SER A 146 -8.07 -22.89 -41.07
N ARG A 147 -7.40 -21.82 -40.66
CA ARG A 147 -6.40 -21.77 -39.59
C ARG A 147 -6.30 -20.36 -39.02
N THR A 148 -5.70 -20.22 -37.84
CA THR A 148 -5.41 -18.91 -37.26
C THR A 148 -4.36 -18.16 -38.13
N PRO A 149 -4.62 -16.91 -38.55
CA PRO A 149 -3.66 -16.09 -39.26
C PRO A 149 -2.54 -15.62 -38.32
N THR A 150 -1.36 -15.39 -38.89
CA THR A 150 -0.21 -14.80 -38.18
C THR A 150 -0.36 -13.27 -38.11
N ALA A 151 0.36 -12.64 -37.17
CA ALA A 151 0.37 -11.17 -37.05
C ALA A 151 0.86 -10.47 -38.33
N ALA A 152 1.80 -11.08 -39.05
CA ALA A 152 2.30 -10.57 -40.33
C ALA A 152 1.24 -10.60 -41.43
N GLU A 153 0.46 -11.68 -41.53
CA GLU A 153 -0.63 -11.79 -42.51
C GLU A 153 -1.75 -10.79 -42.22
N ILE A 154 -2.06 -10.55 -40.94
CA ILE A 154 -3.04 -9.52 -40.54
C ILE A 154 -2.51 -8.11 -40.89
N ALA A 155 -1.25 -7.84 -40.59
CA ALA A 155 -0.60 -6.57 -40.89
C ALA A 155 -0.63 -6.25 -42.39
N GLU A 156 -0.31 -7.25 -43.23
CA GLU A 156 -0.38 -7.15 -44.68
C GLU A 156 -1.81 -6.82 -45.16
N ARG A 157 -2.82 -7.50 -44.62
CA ARG A 157 -4.22 -7.27 -45.00
C ARG A 157 -4.74 -5.89 -44.58
N LEU A 158 -4.28 -5.39 -43.44
CA LEU A 158 -4.71 -4.09 -42.90
C LEU A 158 -3.81 -2.94 -43.37
N HIS A 159 -2.74 -3.22 -44.10
CA HIS A 159 -1.75 -2.23 -44.54
C HIS A 159 -1.13 -1.41 -43.40
N ILE A 160 -0.79 -2.10 -42.30
CA ILE A 160 -0.18 -1.51 -41.10
C ILE A 160 1.10 -2.26 -40.71
N GLU A 161 1.85 -1.72 -39.76
CA GLU A 161 3.04 -2.39 -39.23
C GLU A 161 2.66 -3.58 -38.34
N VAL A 162 3.47 -4.65 -38.37
CA VAL A 162 3.33 -5.82 -37.49
C VAL A 162 3.34 -5.40 -36.02
N GLY A 163 4.19 -4.43 -35.63
CA GLY A 163 4.23 -3.90 -34.27
C GLY A 163 2.89 -3.34 -33.80
N SER A 164 2.17 -2.62 -34.66
CA SER A 164 0.83 -2.10 -34.34
C SER A 164 -0.22 -3.21 -34.19
N VAL A 165 -0.09 -4.31 -34.96
CA VAL A 165 -0.95 -5.49 -34.79
C VAL A 165 -0.69 -6.14 -33.44
N LEU A 166 0.57 -6.33 -33.07
CA LEU A 166 0.95 -6.91 -31.78
C LEU A 166 0.48 -6.05 -30.61
N GLU A 167 0.67 -4.73 -30.69
CA GLU A 167 0.20 -3.78 -29.68
C GLU A 167 -1.34 -3.83 -29.52
N ALA A 168 -2.07 -3.95 -30.62
CA ALA A 168 -3.53 -4.11 -30.60
C ALA A 168 -3.97 -5.47 -30.02
N MET A 169 -3.24 -6.54 -30.34
CA MET A 169 -3.50 -7.88 -29.78
C MET A 169 -3.23 -7.91 -28.27
N GLU A 170 -2.16 -7.28 -27.79
CA GLU A 170 -1.84 -7.17 -26.38
C GLU A 170 -2.86 -6.30 -25.63
N SER A 171 -3.24 -5.17 -26.23
CA SER A 171 -4.29 -4.27 -25.71
C SER A 171 -5.65 -4.96 -25.60
N SER A 172 -5.93 -5.95 -26.44
CA SER A 172 -7.18 -6.72 -26.39
C SER A 172 -7.37 -7.48 -25.07
N ALA A 173 -6.30 -7.75 -24.32
CA ALA A 173 -6.41 -8.31 -22.96
C ALA A 173 -7.09 -7.34 -21.97
N GLY A 174 -7.05 -6.03 -22.22
CA GLY A 174 -7.77 -5.02 -21.44
C GLY A 174 -9.28 -4.96 -21.72
N TYR A 175 -9.74 -5.70 -22.72
CA TYR A 175 -11.15 -5.74 -23.13
C TYR A 175 -12.00 -6.60 -22.18
N ALA A 176 -11.45 -7.70 -21.66
CA ALA A 176 -12.09 -8.54 -20.67
C ALA A 176 -11.00 -9.18 -19.78
N PRO A 177 -10.69 -8.59 -18.61
CA PRO A 177 -9.72 -9.20 -17.70
C PRO A 177 -10.21 -10.60 -17.31
N SER A 178 -9.27 -11.54 -17.23
CA SER A 178 -9.58 -12.88 -16.74
C SER A 178 -10.03 -12.80 -15.28
N SER A 179 -11.08 -13.54 -14.92
CA SER A 179 -11.55 -13.57 -13.53
C SER A 179 -10.54 -14.29 -12.65
N LEU A 180 -10.17 -13.71 -11.52
CA LEU A 180 -9.38 -14.39 -10.50
C LEU A 180 -10.13 -15.61 -9.94
N ASN A 181 -11.46 -15.58 -9.98
CA ASN A 181 -12.30 -16.68 -9.51
C ASN A 181 -12.58 -17.71 -10.62
N ALA A 182 -11.86 -17.65 -11.75
CA ALA A 182 -12.01 -18.64 -12.80
C ALA A 182 -11.50 -20.00 -12.29
N PRO A 183 -12.32 -21.06 -12.35
CA PRO A 183 -11.91 -22.38 -11.85
C PRO A 183 -10.81 -22.95 -12.75
N MET A 184 -9.70 -23.35 -12.15
CA MET A 184 -8.61 -24.06 -12.80
C MET A 184 -8.81 -25.56 -12.50
N GLY A 185 -9.10 -26.36 -13.54
CA GLY A 185 -9.70 -27.69 -13.39
C GLY A 185 -8.97 -28.71 -12.49
N GLY A 186 -9.74 -29.70 -12.00
CA GLY A 186 -9.32 -30.80 -11.11
C GLY A 186 -10.31 -30.96 -9.95
N GLU A 187 -10.41 -32.15 -9.33
CA GLU A 187 -11.20 -32.39 -8.10
C GLU A 187 -10.57 -31.66 -6.89
N GLY A 188 -10.64 -30.34 -6.93
CA GLY A 188 -10.06 -29.41 -5.97
C GLY A 188 -10.26 -28.01 -6.51
N ALA A 189 -11.11 -27.24 -5.83
CA ALA A 189 -11.61 -25.91 -6.24
C ALA A 189 -10.52 -24.82 -6.22
N ALA A 190 -9.42 -25.02 -6.94
CA ALA A 190 -8.41 -24.00 -7.12
C ALA A 190 -8.92 -22.96 -8.12
N GLU A 191 -8.91 -21.71 -7.70
CA GLU A 191 -9.23 -20.56 -8.55
C GLU A 191 -7.94 -20.01 -9.17
N PHE A 192 -8.06 -19.32 -10.30
CA PHE A 192 -6.90 -18.69 -10.96
C PHE A 192 -6.12 -17.76 -10.02
N GLY A 193 -6.82 -17.07 -9.12
CA GLY A 193 -6.24 -16.19 -8.10
C GLY A 193 -5.34 -16.93 -7.11
N ASP A 194 -5.62 -18.19 -6.80
CA ASP A 194 -4.81 -19.00 -5.88
C ASP A 194 -3.43 -19.32 -6.46
N LEU A 195 -3.29 -19.25 -7.79
CA LEU A 195 -2.02 -19.49 -8.49
C LEU A 195 -1.16 -18.22 -8.58
N ILE A 196 -1.72 -17.05 -8.27
CA ILE A 196 -0.99 -15.78 -8.29
C ILE A 196 -0.28 -15.63 -6.94
N GLY A 197 1.01 -15.93 -6.94
CA GLY A 197 1.89 -15.62 -5.81
C GLY A 197 2.09 -14.12 -5.67
N ASP A 198 2.32 -13.68 -4.44
CA ASP A 198 2.78 -12.33 -4.12
C ASP A 198 4.21 -12.40 -3.56
N VAL A 199 4.89 -11.25 -3.52
CA VAL A 199 6.17 -11.12 -2.85
C VAL A 199 5.96 -11.26 -1.34
N ASP A 200 6.42 -12.36 -0.78
CA ASP A 200 6.40 -12.57 0.66
C ASP A 200 7.51 -11.76 1.34
N ASN A 201 7.18 -10.56 1.79
CA ASN A 201 8.09 -9.67 2.52
C ASN A 201 8.58 -10.29 3.83
N ASP A 202 7.88 -11.26 4.42
CA ASP A 202 8.33 -11.94 5.64
C ASP A 202 9.52 -12.87 5.36
N LEU A 203 9.67 -13.37 4.13
CA LEU A 203 10.84 -14.16 3.72
C LEU A 203 12.12 -13.31 3.68
N GLU A 204 12.04 -12.06 3.23
CA GLU A 204 13.18 -11.14 3.24
C GLU A 204 13.65 -10.85 4.67
N LEU A 205 12.73 -10.86 5.65
CA LEU A 205 13.03 -10.61 7.05
C LEU A 205 13.60 -11.83 7.80
N VAL A 206 13.66 -13.02 7.19
CA VAL A 206 14.13 -14.24 7.87
C VAL A 206 15.58 -14.11 8.30
N ASP A 207 16.45 -13.65 7.41
CA ASP A 207 17.88 -13.48 7.68
C ASP A 207 18.12 -12.45 8.79
N ASP A 208 17.36 -11.35 8.78
CA ASP A 208 17.37 -10.33 9.83
C ASP A 208 16.91 -10.90 11.18
N LYS A 209 15.81 -11.66 11.20
CA LYS A 209 15.26 -12.26 12.42
C LYS A 209 16.24 -13.25 13.05
N VAL A 210 16.89 -14.10 12.24
CA VAL A 210 17.91 -15.06 12.71
C VAL A 210 19.13 -14.31 13.27
N THR A 211 19.62 -13.32 12.54
CA THR A 211 20.78 -12.51 12.96
C THR A 211 20.51 -11.77 14.27
N VAL A 212 19.35 -11.13 14.40
CA VAL A 212 18.96 -10.44 15.64
C VAL A 212 18.81 -11.41 16.80
N ALA A 213 18.26 -12.60 16.60
CA ALA A 213 18.10 -13.60 17.67
C ALA A 213 19.45 -13.99 18.29
N ASP A 214 20.47 -14.23 17.47
CA ASP A 214 21.82 -14.54 17.92
C ASP A 214 22.49 -13.35 18.64
N LEU A 215 22.32 -12.14 18.11
CA LEU A 215 22.87 -10.92 18.72
C LEU A 215 22.19 -10.61 20.06
N LEU A 216 20.89 -10.82 20.18
CA LEU A 216 20.17 -10.65 21.44
C LEU A 216 20.76 -11.53 22.53
N MET A 217 21.15 -12.78 22.22
CA MET A 217 21.75 -13.70 23.20
C MET A 217 23.11 -13.22 23.74
N ARG A 218 23.81 -12.35 23.02
CA ARG A 218 25.07 -11.72 23.46
C ARG A 218 24.85 -10.54 24.42
N LEU A 219 23.65 -9.96 24.44
CA LEU A 219 23.29 -8.94 25.43
C LEU A 219 23.10 -9.58 26.81
N PRO A 220 23.35 -8.86 27.91
CA PRO A 220 23.06 -9.36 29.25
C PRO A 220 21.56 -9.59 29.47
N ALA A 221 21.23 -10.45 30.43
CA ALA A 221 19.85 -10.90 30.68
C ALA A 221 18.87 -9.75 30.98
N ARG A 222 19.37 -8.68 31.61
CA ARG A 222 18.57 -7.49 31.96
C ARG A 222 18.14 -6.73 30.71
N GLU A 223 19.06 -6.47 29.78
CA GLU A 223 18.80 -5.77 28.53
C GLU A 223 17.92 -6.59 27.60
N ARG A 224 18.15 -7.92 27.52
CA ARG A 224 17.23 -8.83 26.78
C ARG A 224 15.81 -8.76 27.33
N ARG A 225 15.65 -8.81 28.65
CA ARG A 225 14.34 -8.74 29.31
C ARG A 225 13.66 -7.41 29.03
N MET A 226 14.41 -6.31 29.09
CA MET A 226 13.90 -4.96 28.78
C MET A 226 13.42 -4.86 27.32
N LEU A 227 14.18 -5.39 26.36
CA LEU A 227 13.79 -5.44 24.95
C LEU A 227 12.54 -6.32 24.75
N ALA A 228 12.47 -7.48 25.41
CA ALA A 228 11.30 -8.35 25.36
C ALA A 228 10.03 -7.65 25.89
N LEU A 229 10.11 -6.99 27.05
CA LEU A 229 8.98 -6.23 27.60
C LEU A 229 8.55 -5.09 26.67
N ARG A 230 9.51 -4.43 25.99
CA ARG A 230 9.22 -3.30 25.11
C ARG A 230 8.61 -3.68 23.76
N PHE A 231 9.14 -4.71 23.11
CA PHE A 231 8.81 -5.06 21.72
C PHE A 231 7.88 -6.26 21.59
N TYR A 232 7.93 -7.22 22.53
CA TYR A 232 6.98 -8.34 22.56
C TYR A 232 5.85 -8.10 23.56
N GLY A 233 6.18 -7.51 24.72
CA GLY A 233 5.21 -7.20 25.78
C GLY A 233 4.43 -5.90 25.57
N ASN A 234 4.78 -5.10 24.56
CA ASN A 234 4.20 -3.77 24.28
C ASN A 234 4.12 -2.82 25.49
N ARG A 235 5.01 -2.98 26.48
CA ARG A 235 5.02 -2.16 27.69
C ARG A 235 5.66 -0.80 27.46
N THR A 236 5.15 0.22 28.12
CA THR A 236 5.74 1.56 28.15
C THR A 236 7.04 1.55 28.95
N GLN A 237 7.94 2.52 28.68
CA GLN A 237 9.19 2.64 29.44
C GLN A 237 8.96 2.87 30.94
N ALA A 238 7.84 3.51 31.32
CA ALA A 238 7.45 3.72 32.71
C ALA A 238 7.05 2.41 33.41
N GLU A 239 6.29 1.55 32.73
CA GLU A 239 5.93 0.23 33.24
C GLU A 239 7.14 -0.69 33.35
N ILE A 240 8.04 -0.65 32.37
CA ILE A 240 9.31 -1.39 32.39
C ILE A 240 10.19 -0.91 33.54
N ALA A 241 10.26 0.41 33.78
CA ALA A 241 10.98 1.01 34.89
C ALA A 241 10.46 0.53 36.25
N ALA A 242 9.13 0.53 36.41
CA ALA A 242 8.49 0.01 37.61
C ALA A 242 8.77 -1.49 37.83
N GLU A 243 8.75 -2.30 36.78
CA GLU A 243 9.02 -3.74 36.86
C GLU A 243 10.49 -4.06 37.16
N LEU A 244 11.42 -3.27 36.63
CA LEU A 244 12.87 -3.47 36.79
C LEU A 244 13.45 -2.71 37.99
N GLY A 245 12.65 -1.92 38.71
CA GLY A 245 13.07 -1.15 39.88
C GLY A 245 14.10 -0.06 39.57
N ILE A 246 13.99 0.58 38.40
CA ILE A 246 14.89 1.66 37.94
C ILE A 246 14.10 2.85 37.42
N SER A 247 14.76 4.00 37.21
CA SER A 247 14.09 5.18 36.63
C SER A 247 13.75 4.98 35.14
N GLN A 248 12.68 5.64 34.67
CA GLN A 248 12.27 5.60 33.26
C GLN A 248 13.34 6.20 32.32
N MET A 249 14.05 7.24 32.78
CA MET A 249 15.20 7.79 32.04
C MET A 249 16.33 6.78 31.90
N HIS A 250 16.59 5.97 32.93
CA HIS A 250 17.56 4.89 32.87
C HIS A 250 17.13 3.80 31.87
N VAL A 251 15.85 3.39 31.87
CA VAL A 251 15.29 2.47 30.84
C VAL A 251 15.50 3.03 29.43
N SER A 252 15.21 4.33 29.22
CA SER A 252 15.37 4.97 27.91
C SER A 252 16.82 4.93 27.42
N ARG A 253 17.78 5.26 28.29
CA ARG A 253 19.22 5.18 27.99
C ARG A 253 19.66 3.76 27.65
N LEU A 254 19.22 2.76 28.42
CA LEU A 254 19.56 1.36 28.19
C LEU A 254 18.96 0.84 26.87
N LEU A 255 17.71 1.16 26.56
CA LEU A 255 17.07 0.79 25.30
C LEU A 255 17.81 1.39 24.10
N THR A 256 18.14 2.67 24.18
CA THR A 256 18.87 3.37 23.12
C THR A 256 20.23 2.73 22.88
N ARG A 257 20.97 2.43 23.96
CA ARG A 257 22.27 1.76 23.87
C ARG A 257 22.16 0.35 23.28
N ALA A 258 21.19 -0.44 23.73
CA ALA A 258 20.94 -1.79 23.22
C ALA A 258 20.58 -1.80 21.73
N LEU A 259 19.71 -0.88 21.30
CA LEU A 259 19.31 -0.76 19.89
C LEU A 259 20.46 -0.26 19.00
N THR A 260 21.26 0.69 19.50
CA THR A 260 22.43 1.20 18.77
C THR A 260 23.44 0.08 18.54
N TRP A 261 23.76 -0.67 19.59
CA TRP A 261 24.67 -1.81 19.49
C TRP A 261 24.12 -2.91 18.58
N LEU A 262 22.82 -3.24 18.67
CA LEU A 262 22.20 -4.23 17.78
C LEU A 262 22.33 -3.81 16.31
N ARG A 263 22.09 -2.53 16.01
CA ARG A 263 22.25 -1.98 14.66
C ARG A 263 23.71 -2.07 14.18
N GLU A 264 24.67 -1.68 15.01
CA GLU A 264 26.09 -1.78 14.66
C GLU A 264 26.53 -3.23 14.45
N ALA A 265 26.06 -4.14 15.30
CA ALA A 265 26.37 -5.56 15.23
C ALA A 265 25.73 -6.25 14.01
N MET A 266 24.54 -5.82 13.58
CA MET A 266 23.93 -6.31 12.34
C MET A 266 24.68 -5.86 11.08
N LEU A 267 25.37 -4.72 11.13
CA LEU A 267 26.12 -4.14 10.00
C LEU A 267 27.59 -4.57 9.96
N SER A 268 28.01 -5.50 10.83
CA SER A 268 29.41 -5.91 10.97
C SER A 268 29.56 -7.44 10.95
N ASP A 269 30.52 -7.94 10.17
CA ASP A 269 30.87 -9.38 10.13
C ASP A 269 31.39 -9.90 11.49
N VAL A 270 31.93 -9.00 12.31
CA VAL A 270 32.38 -9.29 13.67
C VAL A 270 31.60 -8.40 14.64
N PRO A 271 30.68 -8.95 15.43
CA PRO A 271 29.87 -8.14 16.34
C PRO A 271 30.78 -7.44 17.37
N PRO A 272 30.64 -6.12 17.57
CA PRO A 272 31.38 -5.41 18.61
C PRO A 272 31.06 -6.03 19.97
N ARG A 273 32.04 -6.05 20.88
CA ARG A 273 31.79 -6.51 22.24
C ARG A 273 30.75 -5.58 22.89
N TRP A 274 29.79 -6.15 23.60
CA TRP A 274 28.88 -5.35 24.41
C TRP A 274 29.68 -4.74 25.58
N GLU A 275 29.98 -3.45 25.49
CA GLU A 275 30.76 -2.71 26.48
C GLU A 275 30.07 -2.66 27.86
N GLY A 276 28.77 -2.97 27.94
CA GLY A 276 28.04 -3.04 29.21
C GLY A 276 28.23 -4.34 30.00
N ALA A 277 29.05 -5.28 29.55
CA ALA A 277 29.33 -6.54 30.27
C ALA A 277 30.52 -6.46 31.24
N GLU A 278 31.38 -5.43 31.14
CA GLU A 278 32.50 -5.21 32.07
C GLU A 278 32.18 -4.21 33.19
N SER A 279 30.90 -3.96 33.45
CA SER A 279 30.47 -3.37 34.72
C SER A 279 30.55 -4.45 35.82
N ARG A 280 31.77 -4.69 36.34
CA ARG A 280 31.98 -4.86 37.80
C ARG A 280 30.96 -3.97 38.51
N PRO A 281 30.33 -4.36 39.65
CA PRO A 281 29.30 -3.54 40.30
C PRO A 281 29.86 -2.13 40.43
N GLU A 282 29.44 -1.24 39.53
CA GLU A 282 29.92 0.12 39.50
C GLU A 282 29.36 0.68 40.77
N ARG A 283 30.27 0.98 41.68
CA ARG A 283 30.05 1.90 42.78
C ARG A 283 29.15 2.99 42.21
N SER A 284 27.95 3.16 42.78
CA SER A 284 27.11 4.31 42.48
C SER A 284 28.02 5.53 42.35
N PRO A 285 27.99 6.27 41.23
CA PRO A 285 28.93 7.36 40.98
C PRO A 285 28.77 8.49 42.00
N MET A 286 27.76 8.39 42.88
CA MET A 286 27.56 9.28 44.00
C MET A 286 28.48 8.93 45.18
N GLU A 287 29.48 9.77 45.41
CA GLU A 287 30.40 9.71 46.55
C GLU A 287 30.26 11.00 47.38
N VAL A 288 30.23 10.85 48.70
CA VAL A 288 30.32 11.96 49.65
C VAL A 288 31.60 11.75 50.45
N VAL A 289 32.59 12.59 50.20
CA VAL A 289 33.85 12.57 50.95
C VAL A 289 33.82 13.69 51.96
N THR A 290 33.99 13.37 53.23
CA THR A 290 34.04 14.34 54.32
C THR A 290 35.47 14.52 54.80
N THR A 291 35.98 15.74 54.75
CA THR A 291 37.32 16.12 55.24
C THR A 291 37.21 17.28 56.22
N ARG A 292 38.06 17.31 57.25
CA ARG A 292 38.16 18.44 58.19
C ARG A 292 39.40 19.25 57.85
N GLU A 293 39.22 20.52 57.50
CA GLU A 293 40.30 21.44 57.14
C GLU A 293 40.08 22.79 57.82
N GLY A 294 41.04 23.24 58.64
CA GLY A 294 41.08 24.62 59.13
C GLY A 294 39.86 25.11 59.90
N GLY A 295 39.18 24.26 60.69
CA GLY A 295 37.98 24.63 61.45
C GLY A 295 36.67 24.59 60.65
N VAL A 296 36.68 23.93 59.48
CA VAL A 296 35.52 23.68 58.62
C VAL A 296 35.47 22.19 58.27
N VAL A 297 34.27 21.61 58.31
CA VAL A 297 34.01 20.26 57.79
C VAL A 297 33.49 20.37 56.37
N LEU A 298 34.28 19.91 55.39
CA LEU A 298 33.95 19.94 53.98
C LEU A 298 33.35 18.60 53.55
N ALA A 299 32.11 18.61 53.08
CA ALA A 299 31.43 17.48 52.45
C ALA A 299 31.41 17.67 50.92
N ARG A 300 32.32 16.99 50.22
CA ARG A 300 32.39 17.04 48.75
C ARG A 300 31.49 15.97 48.16
N VAL A 301 30.48 16.40 47.42
CA VAL A 301 29.53 15.52 46.73
C VAL A 301 29.92 15.44 45.26
N ARG A 302 30.10 14.22 44.75
CA ARG A 302 30.33 13.94 43.34
C ARG A 302 29.31 12.94 42.86
N GLY A 303 28.82 13.10 41.63
CA GLY A 303 27.88 12.17 40.99
C GLY A 303 26.43 12.64 40.99
N GLU A 304 25.58 11.92 40.24
CA GLU A 304 24.15 12.21 40.13
C GLU A 304 23.44 11.94 41.47
N VAL A 305 22.68 12.92 41.95
CA VAL A 305 21.83 12.79 43.14
C VAL A 305 20.39 12.59 42.68
N ASP A 306 19.93 11.35 42.76
CA ASP A 306 18.59 10.91 42.43
C ASP A 306 17.96 10.11 43.59
N ARG A 307 16.73 9.64 43.41
CA ARG A 307 16.04 8.77 44.38
C ARG A 307 16.89 7.58 44.86
N ASP A 308 17.69 6.96 44.00
CA ASP A 308 18.46 5.76 44.33
C ASP A 308 19.73 6.09 45.11
N THR A 309 20.26 7.31 44.95
CA THR A 309 21.46 7.79 45.64
C THR A 309 21.19 8.71 46.83
N ALA A 310 19.95 9.18 47.00
CA ALA A 310 19.51 10.10 48.06
C ALA A 310 19.86 9.64 49.49
N GLU A 311 19.66 8.35 49.82
CA GLU A 311 19.99 7.83 51.16
C GLU A 311 21.49 7.92 51.47
N ARG A 312 22.33 7.72 50.46
CA ARG A 312 23.78 7.82 50.62
C ARG A 312 24.21 9.26 50.86
N LEU A 313 23.56 10.23 50.20
CA LEU A 313 23.78 11.64 50.46
C LEU A 313 23.35 11.99 51.88
N ARG A 314 22.18 11.51 52.31
CA ARG A 314 21.63 11.72 53.66
C ARG A 314 22.58 11.22 54.74
N LEU A 315 23.12 10.01 54.59
CA LEU A 315 24.08 9.44 55.52
C LEU A 315 25.39 10.24 55.55
N GLY A 316 25.93 10.61 54.38
CA GLY A 316 27.16 11.40 54.28
C GLY A 316 27.04 12.79 54.92
N LEU A 317 25.93 13.49 54.69
CA LEU A 317 25.68 14.80 55.28
C LEU A 317 25.42 14.73 56.78
N ARG A 318 24.68 13.72 57.27
CA ARG A 318 24.52 13.49 58.71
C ARG A 318 25.85 13.20 59.40
N HIS A 319 26.72 12.43 58.75
CA HIS A 319 28.06 12.18 59.26
C HIS A 319 28.88 13.47 59.34
N ALA A 320 28.86 14.30 58.29
CA ALA A 320 29.55 15.60 58.29
C ALA A 320 29.04 16.55 59.39
N ILE A 321 27.72 16.65 59.59
CA ILE A 321 27.13 17.47 60.66
C ILE A 321 27.50 16.92 62.04
N GLY A 322 27.46 15.61 62.24
CA GLY A 322 27.86 14.98 63.50
C GLY A 322 29.35 15.16 63.83
N MET A 323 30.20 15.30 62.80
CA MET A 323 31.62 15.58 62.97
C MET A 323 31.94 17.06 63.20
N ALA A 324 31.00 17.99 62.99
CA ALA A 324 31.30 19.41 63.01
C ALA A 324 31.57 19.96 64.42
N GLY A 325 30.77 19.57 65.42
CA GLY A 325 30.79 20.26 66.72
C GLY A 325 30.46 21.74 66.51
N ASP A 326 31.32 22.65 66.96
CA ASP A 326 31.14 24.11 66.77
C ASP A 326 31.63 24.63 65.40
N GLU A 327 32.16 23.75 64.54
CA GLU A 327 32.71 24.12 63.24
C GLU A 327 31.63 24.32 62.16
N THR A 328 31.95 25.06 61.10
CA THR A 328 31.03 25.23 59.96
C THR A 328 31.10 24.01 59.04
N VAL A 329 29.95 23.53 58.55
CA VAL A 329 29.86 22.50 57.51
C VAL A 329 29.70 23.17 56.15
N LEU A 330 30.59 22.85 55.21
CA LEU A 330 30.51 23.30 53.83
C LEU A 330 30.20 22.12 52.91
N ILE A 331 29.12 22.18 52.15
CA ILE A 331 28.76 21.19 51.14
C ILE A 331 29.21 21.70 49.78
N ASP A 332 30.13 21.00 49.13
CA ASP A 332 30.62 21.29 47.78
C ASP A 332 29.85 20.46 46.76
N LEU A 333 29.03 21.15 45.95
CA LEU A 333 28.16 20.60 44.91
C LEU A 333 28.75 20.74 43.50
N SER A 334 30.03 21.13 43.36
CA SER A 334 30.68 21.30 42.05
C SER A 334 30.68 20.03 41.19
N GLY A 335 30.74 18.88 41.85
CA GLY A 335 30.70 17.56 41.22
C GLY A 335 29.29 16.99 41.00
N VAL A 336 28.23 17.75 41.23
CA VAL A 336 26.84 17.30 41.12
C VAL A 336 26.21 17.83 39.83
N PRO A 337 26.12 17.01 38.76
CA PRO A 337 25.56 17.44 37.49
C PRO A 337 24.02 17.50 37.50
N LEU A 338 23.38 16.75 38.40
CA LEU A 338 21.93 16.64 38.51
C LEU A 338 21.52 16.45 39.97
N LEU A 339 20.48 17.19 40.38
CA LEU A 339 19.84 17.10 41.68
C LEU A 339 18.32 17.01 41.46
N ASP A 340 17.70 15.89 41.83
CA ASP A 340 16.26 15.69 41.74
C ASP A 340 15.50 16.10 43.02
N ALA A 341 14.18 15.91 43.03
CA ALA A 341 13.34 16.21 44.19
C ALA A 341 13.74 15.45 45.47
N ALA A 342 14.25 14.22 45.35
CA ALA A 342 14.72 13.44 46.50
C ALA A 342 16.03 14.01 47.05
N GLY A 343 16.95 14.40 46.17
CA GLY A 343 18.19 15.09 46.55
C GLY A 343 17.95 16.43 47.25
N ILE A 344 17.00 17.23 46.77
CA ILE A 344 16.57 18.48 47.41
C ILE A 344 16.05 18.21 48.82
N ALA A 345 15.16 17.22 48.97
CA ALA A 345 14.60 16.87 50.28
C ALA A 345 15.71 16.51 51.29
N VAL A 346 16.74 15.80 50.84
CA VAL A 346 17.92 15.49 51.67
C VAL A 346 18.69 16.74 52.08
N LEU A 347 18.84 17.74 51.21
CA LEU A 347 19.50 19.01 51.57
C LEU A 347 18.67 19.83 52.56
N VAL A 348 17.34 19.84 52.41
CA VAL A 348 16.43 20.49 53.37
C VAL A 348 16.49 19.79 54.74
N ASP A 349 16.50 18.45 54.74
CA ASP A 349 16.67 17.65 55.96
C ASP A 349 18.02 17.96 56.64
N ALA A 350 19.10 18.07 55.86
CA ALA A 350 20.42 18.39 56.37
C ALA A 350 20.50 19.80 56.96
N ALA A 351 19.90 20.80 56.32
CA ALA A 351 19.81 22.16 56.85
C ALA A 351 19.03 22.22 58.16
N SER A 352 17.94 21.45 58.25
CA SER A 352 17.13 21.33 59.46
C SER A 352 17.89 20.65 60.59
N ALA A 353 18.62 19.56 60.28
CA ALA A 353 19.46 18.85 61.24
C ALA A 353 20.63 19.71 61.76
N ALA A 354 21.26 20.51 60.89
CA ALA A 354 22.32 21.43 61.29
C ALA A 354 21.80 22.53 62.23
N SER A 355 20.60 23.08 61.95
CA SER A 355 19.95 24.06 62.83
C SER A 355 19.69 23.50 64.23
N VAL A 356 19.18 22.27 64.33
CA VAL A 356 18.94 21.60 65.63
C VAL A 356 20.24 21.32 66.38
N ALA A 357 21.32 21.04 65.66
CA ALA A 357 22.64 20.79 66.24
C ALA A 357 23.44 22.09 66.51
N GLU A 358 22.85 23.27 66.27
CA GLU A 358 23.52 24.59 66.34
C GLU A 358 24.78 24.70 65.44
N VAL A 359 24.84 23.90 64.37
CA VAL A 359 25.94 23.87 63.40
C VAL A 359 25.64 24.81 62.24
N LYS A 360 26.60 25.67 61.87
CA LYS A 360 26.47 26.53 60.70
C LYS A 360 26.70 25.73 59.41
N LEU A 361 25.70 25.63 58.54
CA LEU A 361 25.78 24.89 57.27
C LEU A 361 25.76 25.84 56.06
N ARG A 362 26.64 25.62 55.08
CA ARG A 362 26.76 26.39 53.83
C ARG A 362 26.88 25.49 52.62
N LEU A 363 26.44 25.97 51.46
CA LEU A 363 26.51 25.30 50.16
C LEU A 363 27.46 26.07 49.24
N SER A 364 28.23 25.36 48.42
CA SER A 364 29.15 25.97 47.45
C SER A 364 29.21 25.18 46.15
N GLY A 365 29.67 25.82 45.08
CA GLY A 365 29.99 25.15 43.82
C GLY A 365 28.79 24.64 43.01
N ALA A 366 27.55 25.02 43.34
CA ALA A 366 26.38 24.53 42.62
C ALA A 366 26.39 24.96 41.14
N GLN A 367 26.31 23.99 40.22
CA GLN A 367 26.22 24.26 38.79
C GLN A 367 24.94 25.05 38.44
N PRO A 368 24.86 25.76 37.29
CA PRO A 368 23.74 26.65 36.96
C PRO A 368 22.35 26.00 37.08
N TYR A 369 22.22 24.74 36.68
CA TYR A 369 20.98 23.97 36.79
C TYR A 369 20.59 23.72 38.26
N VAL A 370 21.54 23.26 39.08
CA VAL A 370 21.34 23.00 40.51
C VAL A 370 21.06 24.31 41.28
N SER A 371 21.76 25.39 40.94
CA SER A 371 21.52 26.72 41.50
C SER A 371 20.10 27.23 41.25
N GLY A 372 19.57 27.01 40.04
CA GLY A 372 18.18 27.36 39.72
C GLY A 372 17.17 26.60 40.59
N ILE A 373 17.44 25.32 40.86
CA ILE A 373 16.62 24.49 41.75
C ILE A 373 16.68 24.99 43.20
N LEU A 374 17.88 25.29 43.72
CA LEU A 374 18.07 25.81 45.09
C LEU A 374 17.40 27.18 45.32
N ALA A 375 17.21 27.98 44.26
CA ALA A 375 16.46 29.23 44.29
C ALA A 375 14.97 29.00 44.51
N VAL A 376 14.39 28.03 43.80
CA VAL A 376 12.97 27.69 43.93
C VAL A 376 12.66 27.07 45.30
N THR A 377 13.61 26.33 45.87
CA THR A 377 13.40 25.58 47.13
C THR A 377 13.77 26.38 48.39
N GLY A 378 14.16 27.65 48.25
CA GLY A 378 14.50 28.52 49.38
C GLY A 378 15.84 28.22 50.06
N LEU A 379 16.69 27.37 49.47
CA LEU A 379 18.02 27.02 50.01
C LEU A 379 19.13 27.98 49.57
N SER A 380 18.80 29.01 48.80
CA SER A 380 19.76 30.00 48.29
C SER A 380 20.43 30.83 49.39
N ASN A 381 19.79 30.99 50.54
CA ASN A 381 20.35 31.67 51.70
C ASN A 381 21.57 30.94 52.31
N LEU A 382 21.75 29.65 51.99
CA LEU A 382 22.88 28.84 52.44
C LEU A 382 24.06 28.87 51.47
N MET A 383 23.87 29.39 50.25
CA MET A 383 24.95 29.53 49.26
C MET A 383 25.98 30.57 49.70
N ILE A 384 27.26 30.31 49.40
CA ILE A 384 28.39 31.24 49.62
C ILE A 384 29.23 31.43 48.36
#